data_AF-A0A3N7CMA5-F1
#
_entry.id   AF-A0A3N7CMA5-F1
#
_cell.length_a   1.000
_cell.length_b   1.000
_cell.length_c   1.000
_cell.angle_alpha   90.00
_cell.angle_beta   90.00
_cell.angle_gamma   90.00
#
_symmetry.space_group_name_H-M   'P 1'
#
loop_
_entity.id
_entity.type
_entity.pdbx_description
1 polymer ?
#
loop_
_entity_poly.entity_id
_entity_poly.type
_entity_poly.pdbx_seq_one_letter_code
_entity_poly.pdbx_strand_id
1 'polypeptide(L)'
;MDKQVKKKYREDFENKKVVMGILAIRNSQNGKVFLKPTLNAEAWINKTKFMLKHGQFENTELQYDWNTFGEDLFSFEMLEVLRENENPFFDHQKELSKMKQAVSESLLKRKIEHY
;
A
#
# COMPACT_ATOMS: atom_id res chain seq x y z
N MET A 1 31.30 -6.58 -12.22
CA MET A 1 30.06 -6.43 -11.43
C MET A 1 29.61 -7.79 -10.95
N ASP A 2 29.76 -8.01 -9.65
CA ASP A 2 29.87 -9.30 -8.96
C ASP A 2 28.67 -10.25 -9.14
N LYS A 3 28.96 -11.49 -9.56
CA LYS A 3 28.02 -12.62 -9.55
C LYS A 3 27.41 -12.87 -8.16
N GLN A 4 28.14 -12.52 -7.10
CA GLN A 4 27.70 -12.65 -5.71
C GLN A 4 26.61 -11.64 -5.33
N VAL A 5 26.67 -10.42 -5.87
CA VAL A 5 25.66 -9.38 -5.65
C VAL A 5 24.34 -9.78 -6.30
N LYS A 6 24.37 -10.32 -7.54
CA LYS A 6 23.18 -10.85 -8.22
C LYS A 6 22.54 -12.04 -7.51
N LYS A 7 23.35 -12.91 -6.89
CA LYS A 7 22.87 -14.09 -6.16
C LYS A 7 22.17 -13.70 -4.87
N LYS A 8 22.74 -12.77 -4.09
CA LYS A 8 22.16 -12.27 -2.85
C LYS A 8 20.84 -11.53 -3.07
N TYR A 9 20.74 -10.73 -4.13
CA TYR A 9 19.46 -10.14 -4.53
C TYR A 9 18.42 -11.22 -4.87
N ARG A 10 18.77 -12.27 -5.64
CA ARG A 10 17.84 -13.38 -5.93
C ARG A 10 17.36 -14.10 -4.67
N GLU A 11 18.26 -14.40 -3.74
CA GLU A 11 17.93 -15.10 -2.49
C GLU A 11 17.05 -14.23 -1.56
N ASP A 12 17.27 -12.90 -1.55
CA ASP A 12 16.39 -11.95 -0.86
C ASP A 12 15.03 -11.78 -1.56
N PHE A 13 14.98 -11.90 -2.90
CA PHE A 13 13.73 -11.89 -3.68
C PHE A 13 12.94 -13.20 -3.53
N GLU A 14 13.60 -14.36 -3.44
CA GLU A 14 12.97 -15.68 -3.31
C GLU A 14 12.35 -15.93 -1.93
N ASN A 15 12.85 -15.28 -0.87
CA ASN A 15 12.35 -15.45 0.50
C ASN A 15 11.43 -14.33 1.00
N LYS A 16 11.22 -13.27 0.20
CA LYS A 16 10.27 -12.22 0.56
C LYS A 16 8.85 -12.73 0.37
N LYS A 17 8.23 -13.14 1.48
CA LYS A 17 6.79 -13.39 1.53
C LYS A 17 6.05 -12.14 1.04
N VAL A 18 5.32 -12.31 -0.05
CA VAL A 18 4.55 -11.22 -0.65
C VAL A 18 3.39 -10.91 0.28
N VAL A 19 3.41 -9.73 0.89
CA VAL A 19 2.33 -9.31 1.79
C VAL A 19 1.15 -8.78 0.97
N MET A 20 0.02 -9.45 1.08
CA MET A 20 -1.26 -9.09 0.47
C MET A 20 -2.17 -8.44 1.53
N GLY A 21 -3.04 -7.53 1.12
CA GLY A 21 -4.03 -6.94 2.03
C GLY A 21 -4.42 -5.51 1.68
N ILE A 22 -4.89 -4.78 2.69
CA ILE A 22 -5.28 -3.38 2.60
C ILE A 22 -4.14 -2.53 3.15
N LEU A 23 -3.48 -1.81 2.23
CA LEU A 23 -2.48 -0.82 2.56
C LEU A 23 -3.13 0.57 2.62
N ALA A 24 -2.62 1.42 3.49
CA ALA A 24 -3.00 2.81 3.63
C ALA A 24 -1.79 3.75 3.48
N ILE A 25 -2.06 4.92 2.92
CA ILE A 25 -1.21 6.11 3.08
C ILE A 25 -1.94 7.05 4.02
N ARG A 26 -1.33 7.37 5.15
CA ARG A 26 -1.89 8.29 6.14
C ARG A 26 -1.11 9.59 6.11
N ASN A 27 -1.83 10.70 5.98
CA ASN A 27 -1.29 12.03 6.20
C ASN A 27 -1.43 12.38 7.68
N SER A 28 -0.32 12.55 8.38
CA SER A 28 -0.29 12.91 9.80
C SER A 28 -0.67 14.36 10.09
N GLN A 29 -0.62 15.24 9.08
CA GLN A 29 -0.96 16.65 9.21
C GLN A 29 -2.48 16.89 9.32
N ASN A 30 -3.28 16.21 8.50
CA ASN A 30 -4.73 16.38 8.45
C ASN A 30 -5.51 15.11 8.80
N GLY A 31 -4.84 13.97 9.00
CA GLY A 31 -5.45 12.70 9.36
C GLY A 31 -6.11 11.94 8.21
N LYS A 32 -6.06 12.45 6.97
CA LYS A 32 -6.65 11.80 5.79
C LYS A 32 -5.94 10.50 5.45
N VAL A 33 -6.72 9.55 4.92
CA VAL A 33 -6.23 8.20 4.59
C VAL A 33 -6.60 7.81 3.16
N PHE A 34 -5.61 7.35 2.39
CA PHE A 34 -5.81 6.75 1.07
C PHE A 34 -5.71 5.22 1.20
N LEU A 35 -6.71 4.48 0.72
CA LEU A 35 -6.77 3.01 0.82
C LEU A 35 -6.46 2.32 -0.52
N LYS A 36 -5.55 1.35 -0.49
CA LYS A 36 -5.26 0.47 -1.63
C LYS A 36 -5.31 -1.01 -1.25
N PRO A 37 -6.16 -1.81 -1.92
CA PRO A 37 -6.01 -3.26 -1.92
C PRO A 37 -4.79 -3.64 -2.78
N THR A 38 -3.90 -4.48 -2.25
CA THR A 38 -2.69 -4.88 -2.95
C THR A 38 -2.41 -6.37 -2.79
N LEU A 39 -1.94 -6.98 -3.88
CA LEU A 39 -1.38 -8.32 -3.89
C LEU A 39 0.12 -8.32 -3.59
N ASN A 40 0.76 -7.15 -3.53
CA ASN A 40 2.17 -7.01 -3.19
C ASN A 40 2.41 -5.63 -2.59
N ALA A 41 2.42 -5.55 -1.26
CA ALA A 41 2.59 -4.30 -0.54
C ALA A 41 3.90 -3.58 -0.88
N GLU A 42 5.03 -4.30 -0.89
CA GLU A 42 6.34 -3.70 -1.13
C GLU A 42 6.45 -3.10 -2.54
N ALA A 43 6.04 -3.84 -3.57
CA ALA A 43 6.07 -3.36 -4.94
C ALA A 43 5.17 -2.13 -5.12
N TRP A 44 4.00 -2.13 -4.49
CA TRP A 44 3.09 -0.98 -4.55
C TRP A 44 3.67 0.24 -3.84
N ILE A 45 4.21 0.09 -2.63
CA ILE A 45 4.83 1.19 -1.88
C ILE A 45 5.95 1.85 -2.68
N ASN A 46 6.87 1.04 -3.24
CA ASN A 46 8.00 1.56 -4.02
C ASN A 46 7.53 2.34 -5.26
N LYS A 47 6.55 1.79 -6.00
CA LYS A 47 5.96 2.48 -7.15
C LYS A 47 5.28 3.78 -6.73
N THR A 48 4.49 3.75 -5.66
CA THR A 48 3.73 4.91 -5.19
C THR A 48 4.64 6.03 -4.69
N LYS A 49 5.67 5.73 -3.90
CA LYS A 49 6.68 6.71 -3.49
C LYS A 49 7.34 7.38 -4.69
N PHE A 50 7.72 6.60 -5.70
CA PHE A 50 8.27 7.14 -6.94
C PHE A 50 7.28 8.08 -7.65
N MET A 51 6.03 7.64 -7.84
CA MET A 51 4.99 8.45 -8.50
C MET A 51 4.71 9.75 -7.74
N LEU A 52 4.54 9.69 -6.42
CA LEU A 52 4.31 10.86 -5.57
C LEU A 52 5.46 11.85 -5.63
N LYS A 53 6.71 11.37 -5.55
CA LYS A 53 7.92 12.19 -5.67
C LYS A 53 8.02 12.90 -7.03
N HIS A 54 7.51 12.28 -8.08
CA HIS A 54 7.54 12.82 -9.44
C HIS A 54 6.26 13.57 -9.86
N GLY A 55 5.28 13.73 -8.97
CA GLY A 55 4.05 14.45 -9.31
C GLY A 55 3.10 13.67 -10.23
N GLN A 56 3.22 12.33 -10.28
CA GLN A 56 2.53 11.46 -11.23
C GLN A 56 1.53 10.50 -10.55
N PHE A 57 1.21 10.71 -9.28
CA PHE A 57 0.25 9.86 -8.59
C PHE A 57 -1.19 10.11 -9.06
N GLU A 58 -1.98 9.03 -9.14
CA GLU A 58 -3.33 9.04 -9.72
C GLU A 58 -4.34 9.89 -8.93
N ASN A 59 -4.18 9.99 -7.61
CA ASN A 59 -5.02 10.80 -6.75
C ASN A 59 -4.45 12.22 -6.65
N THR A 60 -5.13 13.18 -7.28
CA THR A 60 -4.67 14.58 -7.36
C THR A 60 -4.68 15.29 -6.01
N GLU A 61 -5.62 14.97 -5.12
CA GLU A 61 -5.70 15.56 -3.79
C GLU A 61 -4.54 15.07 -2.91
N LEU A 62 -4.29 13.76 -2.88
CA LEU A 62 -3.13 13.19 -2.19
C LEU A 62 -1.82 13.73 -2.77
N GLN A 63 -1.72 13.85 -4.10
CA GLN A 63 -0.54 14.41 -4.75
C GLN A 63 -0.30 15.88 -4.36
N TYR A 64 -1.38 16.66 -4.27
CA TYR A 64 -1.33 18.05 -3.83
C TYR A 64 -0.88 18.16 -2.37
N ASP A 65 -1.49 17.38 -1.48
CA ASP A 65 -1.13 17.32 -0.06
C ASP A 65 0.33 16.86 0.11
N TRP A 66 0.76 15.84 -0.66
CA TRP A 66 2.14 15.34 -0.66
C TRP A 66 3.14 16.43 -1.02
N ASN A 67 2.86 17.20 -2.07
CA ASN A 67 3.71 18.30 -2.51
C ASN A 67 3.72 19.47 -1.51
N THR A 68 2.62 19.66 -0.77
CA THR A 68 2.43 20.78 0.16
C THR A 68 3.07 20.50 1.52
N PHE A 69 2.85 19.31 2.07
CA PHE A 69 3.28 18.94 3.42
C PHE A 69 4.63 18.21 3.44
N GLY A 70 5.04 17.61 2.33
CA GLY A 70 6.29 16.85 2.23
C GLY A 70 6.16 15.41 2.73
N GLU A 71 7.07 14.55 2.28
CA GLU A 71 6.98 13.09 2.46
C GLU A 71 7.04 12.64 3.93
N ASP A 72 7.72 13.41 4.80
CA ASP A 72 7.91 13.08 6.22
C ASP A 72 6.59 13.03 7.00
N LEU A 73 5.55 13.71 6.49
CA LEU A 73 4.22 13.73 7.09
C LEU A 73 3.31 12.59 6.60
N PHE A 74 3.82 11.68 5.76
CA PHE A 74 3.07 10.55 5.24
C PHE A 74 3.68 9.21 5.66
N SER A 75 2.81 8.31 6.15
CA SER A 75 3.19 6.95 6.51
C SER A 75 2.46 5.92 5.66
N PHE A 76 3.16 4.87 5.25
CA PHE A 76 2.61 3.71 4.57
C PHE A 76 2.42 2.58 5.57
N GLU A 77 1.19 2.10 5.75
CA GLU A 77 0.85 1.11 6.78
C GLU A 77 -0.07 0.02 6.24
N MET A 78 0.10 -1.21 6.72
CA MET A 78 -0.86 -2.29 6.48
C MET A 78 -1.99 -2.18 7.51
N LEU A 79 -3.21 -1.94 7.06
CA LEU A 79 -4.38 -1.93 7.93
C LEU A 79 -4.93 -3.34 8.17
N GLU A 80 -4.94 -4.15 7.11
CA GLU A 80 -5.33 -5.56 7.19
C GLU A 80 -4.46 -6.40 6.27
N VAL A 81 -4.03 -7.58 6.73
CA VAL A 81 -3.24 -8.52 5.94
C VAL A 81 -4.13 -9.69 5.52
N LEU A 82 -4.20 -9.94 4.22
CA LEU A 82 -4.85 -11.13 3.69
C LEU A 82 -3.91 -12.31 3.90
N ARG A 83 -4.36 -13.30 4.69
CA ARG A 83 -3.59 -14.53 4.92
C ARG A 83 -3.55 -15.34 3.64
N GLU A 84 -2.39 -15.95 3.39
CA GLU A 84 -2.22 -16.90 2.29
C GLU A 84 -3.26 -18.02 2.42
N ASN A 85 -3.85 -18.40 1.29
CA ASN A 85 -4.81 -19.49 1.21
C ASN A 85 -4.27 -20.55 0.25
N GLU A 86 -4.19 -21.79 0.72
CA GLU A 86 -3.69 -22.93 -0.07
C GLU A 86 -4.69 -23.38 -1.15
N ASN A 87 -5.93 -22.91 -1.10
CA ASN A 87 -6.94 -23.22 -2.10
C ASN A 87 -6.65 -22.49 -3.42
N PRO A 88 -6.35 -23.20 -4.53
CA PRO A 88 -6.07 -22.59 -5.83
C PRO A 88 -7.28 -21.87 -6.45
N PHE A 89 -8.50 -22.14 -5.96
CA PHE A 89 -9.72 -21.46 -6.38
C PHE A 89 -10.05 -20.23 -5.51
N PHE A 90 -9.15 -19.85 -4.58
CA PHE A 90 -9.37 -18.69 -3.74
C PHE A 90 -9.25 -17.38 -4.54
N ASP A 91 -10.38 -16.68 -4.63
CA ASP A 91 -10.44 -15.38 -5.31
C ASP A 91 -9.91 -14.27 -4.39
N HIS A 92 -8.60 -14.06 -4.46
CA HIS A 92 -7.90 -13.03 -3.71
C HIS A 92 -8.42 -11.62 -4.03
N GLN A 93 -8.84 -11.36 -5.28
CA GLN A 93 -9.33 -10.04 -5.67
C GLN A 93 -10.67 -9.74 -5.01
N LYS A 94 -11.59 -10.70 -5.04
CA LYS A 94 -12.89 -10.58 -4.37
C LYS A 94 -12.73 -10.39 -2.87
N GLU A 95 -11.81 -11.12 -2.24
CA GLU A 95 -11.59 -10.98 -0.81
C GLU A 95 -10.98 -9.62 -0.44
N LEU A 96 -9.96 -9.17 -1.17
CA LEU A 96 -9.39 -7.83 -0.99
C LEU A 96 -10.42 -6.72 -1.19
N SER A 97 -11.38 -6.89 -2.12
CA SER A 97 -12.45 -5.92 -2.33
C SER A 97 -13.37 -5.80 -1.10
N LYS A 98 -13.76 -6.94 -0.51
CA LYS A 98 -14.56 -6.97 0.73
C LYS A 98 -13.80 -6.36 1.90
N MET A 99 -12.51 -6.71 2.07
CA MET A 99 -11.66 -6.15 3.12
C MET A 99 -11.57 -4.63 2.97
N LYS A 100 -11.36 -4.12 1.74
CA LYS A 100 -11.32 -2.68 1.47
C LYS A 100 -12.62 -2.00 1.89
N GLN A 101 -13.76 -2.60 1.57
CA GLN A 101 -15.08 -2.08 1.94
C GLN A 101 -15.25 -2.03 3.47
N ALA A 102 -14.94 -3.11 4.17
CA ALA A 102 -15.02 -3.18 5.63
C ALA A 102 -14.12 -2.13 6.32
N VAL A 103 -12.89 -1.96 5.85
CA VAL A 103 -11.96 -0.94 6.34
C VAL A 103 -12.52 0.46 6.07
N SER A 104 -12.99 0.72 4.85
CA SER A 104 -13.59 2.01 4.49
C SER A 104 -14.77 2.36 5.39
N GLU A 105 -15.66 1.41 5.67
CA GLU A 105 -16.79 1.61 6.60
C GLU A 105 -16.33 1.88 8.03
N SER A 106 -15.28 1.21 8.50
CA SER A 106 -14.68 1.44 9.82
C SER A 106 -14.12 2.86 9.96
N LEU A 107 -13.43 3.35 8.93
CA LEU A 107 -12.90 4.72 8.91
C LEU A 107 -14.01 5.77 8.88
N LEU A 108 -15.08 5.56 8.10
CA LEU A 108 -16.26 6.44 8.08
C LEU A 108 -16.93 6.53 9.46
N LYS A 109 -17.11 5.40 10.16
CA LYS A 109 -17.65 5.38 11.53
C LYS A 109 -16.79 6.18 12.51
N ARG A 110 -15.49 6.26 12.26
CA ARG A 110 -14.52 7.02 13.05
C ARG A 110 -14.38 8.48 12.60
N LYS A 111 -15.16 8.91 11.59
CA LYS A 111 -15.10 10.24 10.97
C LYS A 111 -13.71 10.59 10.44
N ILE A 112 -12.99 9.59 9.94
CA ILE A 112 -11.71 9.78 9.25
C ILE A 112 -12.02 10.09 7.78
N GLU A 113 -11.45 11.19 7.27
CA GLU A 113 -11.60 11.59 5.88
C GLU A 113 -10.74 10.74 4.94
N HIS A 114 -11.24 10.50 3.73
CA HIS A 114 -10.55 9.75 2.69
C HIS A 114 -10.13 10.65 1.54
N TYR A 115 -9.03 10.27 0.90
CA TYR A 115 -8.63 10.79 -0.41
C TYR A 115 -9.41 10.12 -1.55
#